data_AF-A0A9Q3M771-F1
#
_entry.id   AF-A0A9Q3M771-F1
#
_cell.length_a   1.000
_cell.length_b   1.000
_cell.length_c   1.000
_cell.angle_alpha   90.00
_cell.angle_beta   90.00
_cell.angle_gamma   90.00
#
_symmetry.space_group_name_H-M   'P 1'
#
loop_
_entity.id
_entity.type
_entity.pdbx_description
1 polymer ?
#
loop_
_entity_poly.entity_id
_entity_poly.type
_entity_poly.pdbx_seq_one_letter_code
_entity_poly.pdbx_strand_id
1 'polypeptide(L)'
;MQKMTLQPGVWTEVQAARLIQSKSSQSGVRIHYSSYDDPAPEPDTDLYFFTQEFDLKPFAVPTDTIVRIHLMPDEDMPVDVVTF
;
A
#
# COMPACT_ATOMS: atom_id res chain seq x y z
N MET A 1 12.62 7.59 4.49
CA MET A 1 12.35 6.16 4.77
C MET A 1 11.52 6.09 6.04
N GLN A 2 10.33 5.50 5.99
CA GLN A 2 9.43 5.36 7.13
C GLN A 2 8.92 3.92 7.20
N LYS A 3 9.03 3.30 8.38
CA LYS A 3 8.42 2.00 8.65
C LYS A 3 7.01 2.23 9.19
N MET A 4 6.05 1.49 8.69
CA MET A 4 4.68 1.47 9.22
C MET A 4 4.09 0.06 9.16
N THR A 5 3.08 -0.19 9.99
CA THR A 5 2.35 -1.46 10.04
C THR A 5 0.95 -1.22 9.52
N LEU A 6 0.62 -1.83 8.39
CA LEU A 6 -0.71 -1.80 7.79
C LEU A 6 -1.62 -2.80 8.52
N GLN A 7 -2.82 -2.37 8.89
CA GLN A 7 -3.82 -3.24 9.53
C GLN A 7 -4.77 -3.85 8.50
N PRO A 8 -5.18 -5.11 8.65
CA PRO A 8 -6.15 -5.74 7.76
C PRO A 8 -7.49 -4.99 7.81
N GLY A 9 -8.14 -4.86 6.66
CA GLY A 9 -9.44 -4.17 6.55
C GLY A 9 -9.39 -2.64 6.74
N VAL A 10 -8.20 -2.04 6.81
CA VAL A 10 -8.03 -0.60 6.99
C VAL A 10 -7.13 -0.02 5.90
N TRP A 11 -7.68 0.96 5.18
CA TRP A 11 -6.92 1.77 4.23
C TRP A 11 -6.04 2.77 4.96
N THR A 12 -4.73 2.62 4.77
CA THR A 12 -3.74 3.56 5.30
C THR A 12 -3.26 4.47 4.19
N GLU A 13 -3.55 5.77 4.29
CA GLU A 13 -2.99 6.76 3.37
C GLU A 13 -1.46 6.86 3.58
N VAL A 14 -0.71 6.83 2.48
CA VAL A 14 0.74 7.01 2.49
C VAL A 14 1.17 8.10 1.53
N GLN A 15 2.10 8.93 1.98
CA GLN A 15 2.83 9.87 1.14
C GLN A 15 4.21 9.28 0.87
N ALA A 16 4.34 8.56 -0.23
CA ALA A 16 5.56 7.83 -0.56
C ALA A 16 5.80 7.81 -2.07
N ALA A 17 7.06 7.93 -2.49
CA ALA A 17 7.47 7.73 -3.87
C ALA A 17 7.72 6.26 -4.17
N ARG A 18 8.07 5.47 -3.14
CA ARG A 18 8.39 4.05 -3.26
C ARG A 18 7.92 3.22 -2.07
N LEU A 19 7.59 1.96 -2.31
CA LEU A 19 7.16 0.99 -1.28
C LEU A 19 8.01 -0.29 -1.34
N ILE A 20 8.38 -0.81 -0.17
CA ILE A 20 8.93 -2.17 0.01
C ILE A 20 8.12 -2.87 1.11
N GLN A 21 7.61 -4.06 0.80
CA GLN A 21 6.92 -4.93 1.76
C GLN A 21 7.92 -5.76 2.57
N SER A 22 7.65 -5.95 3.86
CA SER A 22 8.41 -6.89 4.70
C SER A 22 8.18 -8.34 4.25
N LYS A 23 9.23 -9.17 4.34
CA LYS A 23 9.18 -10.62 4.03
C LYS A 23 8.18 -11.42 4.88
N SER A 24 7.64 -10.81 5.92
CA SER A 24 6.67 -11.43 6.82
C SER A 24 5.26 -11.59 6.23
N SER A 25 4.93 -10.91 5.13
CA SER A 25 3.62 -11.02 4.48
C SER A 25 3.71 -11.82 3.19
N GLN A 26 2.84 -12.83 3.04
CA GLN A 26 2.91 -13.81 1.96
C GLN A 26 2.02 -13.46 0.76
N SER A 27 0.89 -12.77 0.98
CA SER A 27 -0.13 -12.53 -0.06
C SER A 27 -0.04 -11.18 -0.75
N GLY A 28 0.71 -10.23 -0.18
CA GLY A 28 0.97 -8.92 -0.81
C GLY A 28 0.27 -7.75 -0.13
N VAL A 29 0.29 -6.60 -0.80
CA VAL A 29 -0.37 -5.36 -0.38
C VAL A 29 -1.30 -4.89 -1.50
N ARG A 30 -2.52 -4.51 -1.12
CA ARG A 30 -3.48 -3.86 -2.00
C ARG A 30 -3.19 -2.36 -2.07
N ILE A 31 -3.26 -1.79 -3.27
CA ILE A 31 -2.97 -0.38 -3.52
C ILE A 31 -4.18 0.27 -4.19
N HIS A 32 -4.68 1.35 -3.60
CA HIS A 32 -5.71 2.19 -4.19
C HIS A 32 -5.18 3.61 -4.45
N TYR A 33 -5.52 4.14 -5.62
CA TYR A 33 -5.23 5.52 -6.00
C TYR A 33 -6.54 6.29 -6.04
N SER A 34 -6.62 7.36 -5.27
CA SER A 34 -7.79 8.25 -5.26
C SER A 34 -7.36 9.69 -5.49
N SER A 35 -8.26 10.55 -5.92
CA SER A 35 -8.00 11.98 -6.00
C SER A 35 -7.98 12.59 -4.60
N TYR A 36 -7.39 13.78 -4.43
CA TYR A 36 -7.36 14.47 -3.14
C TYR A 36 -8.76 14.74 -2.55
N ASP A 37 -9.76 14.95 -3.40
CA ASP A 37 -11.13 15.22 -2.99
C ASP A 37 -11.95 13.96 -2.73
N ASP A 38 -11.40 12.78 -3.05
CA ASP A 38 -12.08 11.51 -2.86
C ASP A 38 -11.97 11.04 -1.39
N PRO A 39 -13.01 10.39 -0.85
CA PRO A 39 -12.93 9.73 0.45
C PRO A 39 -11.96 8.55 0.40
N ALA A 40 -11.56 8.06 1.58
CA ALA A 40 -10.86 6.78 1.66
C ALA A 40 -11.74 5.66 1.07
N PRO A 41 -11.15 4.72 0.31
CA PRO A 41 -11.91 3.64 -0.33
C PRO A 41 -12.58 2.72 0.70
N GLU A 42 -13.62 1.99 0.29
CA GLU A 42 -14.21 0.94 1.12
C GLU A 42 -13.29 -0.30 1.13
N PRO A 43 -13.24 -1.10 2.22
CA PRO A 43 -12.33 -2.26 2.33
C PRO A 43 -12.45 -3.30 1.19
N ASP A 44 -13.62 -3.38 0.56
CA ASP A 44 -13.97 -4.31 -0.51
C ASP A 44 -13.82 -3.72 -1.93
N THR A 45 -13.28 -2.50 -2.05
CA THR A 45 -12.99 -1.86 -3.35
C THR A 45 -12.07 -2.76 -4.20
N ASP A 46 -12.36 -2.91 -5.50
CA ASP A 46 -11.57 -3.67 -6.49
C ASP A 46 -10.27 -2.93 -6.90
N LEU A 47 -9.12 -3.63 -6.93
CA LEU A 47 -7.79 -2.99 -6.87
C LEU A 47 -6.67 -3.66 -7.67
N TYR A 48 -5.55 -2.93 -7.79
CA TYR A 48 -4.27 -3.47 -8.23
C TYR A 48 -3.58 -4.20 -7.07
N PHE A 49 -3.32 -5.50 -7.27
CA PHE A 49 -2.61 -6.35 -6.33
C PHE A 49 -1.11 -6.27 -6.60
N PHE A 50 -0.33 -5.93 -5.57
CA PHE A 50 1.10 -6.14 -5.61
C PHE A 50 1.44 -7.44 -4.89
N THR A 51 1.62 -8.50 -5.67
CA THR A 51 2.08 -9.81 -5.17
C THR A 51 3.61 -9.85 -5.12
N GLN A 52 4.17 -10.69 -4.25
CA GLN A 52 5.62 -10.88 -4.11
C GLN A 52 6.31 -11.20 -5.45
N GLU A 53 6.89 -10.20 -6.09
CA GLU A 53 8.21 -10.38 -6.66
C GLU A 53 9.19 -10.14 -5.51
N PHE A 54 9.78 -11.21 -4.97
CA PHE A 54 10.87 -11.16 -4.00
C PHE A 54 12.14 -10.44 -4.51
N ASP A 55 12.04 -9.77 -5.65
CA ASP A 55 13.10 -8.93 -6.16
C ASP A 55 13.08 -7.65 -5.34
N LEU A 56 14.23 -7.31 -4.74
CA LEU A 56 14.46 -6.23 -3.77
C LEU A 56 14.18 -4.80 -4.33
N LYS A 57 13.40 -4.69 -5.39
CA LYS A 57 13.12 -3.46 -6.12
C LYS A 57 11.93 -2.77 -5.48
N PRO A 58 12.10 -1.51 -5.04
CA PRO A 58 10.99 -0.71 -4.57
C PRO A 58 9.94 -0.55 -5.67
N PHE A 59 8.66 -0.78 -5.34
CA PHE A 59 7.57 -0.40 -6.22
C PHE A 59 7.52 1.13 -6.29
N ALA A 60 7.57 1.70 -7.50
CA ALA A 60 7.48 3.14 -7.70
C ALA A 60 6.02 3.56 -7.67
N VAL A 61 5.70 4.50 -6.80
CA VAL A 61 4.38 5.08 -6.65
C VAL A 61 4.38 6.47 -7.29
N PRO A 62 3.36 6.84 -8.08
CA PRO A 62 3.24 8.19 -8.61
C PRO A 62 3.29 9.22 -7.48
N THR A 63 4.24 10.16 -7.53
CA THR A 63 4.37 11.26 -6.56
C THR A 63 3.59 12.50 -7.00
N ASP A 64 2.55 12.33 -7.81
CA ASP A 64 1.75 13.47 -8.25
C ASP A 64 0.95 14.02 -7.06
N THR A 65 0.99 15.34 -6.87
CA THR A 65 0.28 16.05 -5.78
C THR A 65 -1.23 15.92 -5.83
N ILE A 66 -1.77 15.40 -6.94
CA ILE A 66 -3.22 15.25 -7.16
C ILE A 66 -3.74 13.89 -6.65
N VAL A 67 -2.86 12.91 -6.45
CA VAL A 67 -3.24 11.52 -6.15
C VAL A 67 -2.85 11.14 -4.71
N ARG A 68 -3.80 10.58 -3.96
CA ARG A 68 -3.57 9.90 -2.68
C ARG A 68 -3.42 8.41 -2.90
N ILE A 69 -2.50 7.81 -2.15
CA ILE A 69 -2.23 6.38 -2.20
C ILE A 69 -2.69 5.76 -0.90
N HIS A 70 -3.54 4.75 -0.99
CA HIS A 70 -3.98 3.98 0.15
C HIS A 70 -3.46 2.54 0.04
N LEU A 71 -2.93 2.05 1.15
CA LEU A 71 -2.41 0.70 1.28
C LEU A 71 -3.21 -0.10 2.29
N MET A 72 -3.44 -1.38 2.00
CA MET A 72 -4.06 -2.32 2.92
C MET A 72 -3.45 -3.71 2.70
N PRO A 73 -3.25 -4.53 3.74
CA PRO A 73 -2.92 -5.93 3.57
C PRO A 73 -3.96 -6.66 2.74
N ASP A 74 -3.52 -7.63 1.94
CA ASP A 74 -4.47 -8.58 1.33
C ASP A 74 -4.91 -9.68 2.31
N GLU A 75 -4.10 -9.94 3.34
CA GLU A 75 -4.35 -10.96 4.37
C GLU A 75 -5.13 -10.38 5.56
N ASP A 76 -5.72 -11.27 6.37
CA ASP A 76 -6.30 -10.94 7.67
C ASP A 76 -5.24 -10.69 8.77
N MET A 77 -3.99 -10.41 8.38
CA MET A 77 -2.86 -10.19 9.27
C MET A 77 -2.19 -8.84 9.00
N PRO A 78 -1.65 -8.18 10.05
CA PRO A 78 -0.90 -6.94 9.86
C PRO A 78 0.36 -7.14 9.02
N VAL A 79 0.70 -6.15 8.19
CA VAL A 79 1.86 -6.20 7.30
C VAL A 79 2.75 -4.99 7.53
N ASP A 80 4.02 -5.25 7.83
CA ASP A 80 5.04 -4.21 7.89
C ASP A 80 5.46 -3.79 6.49
N VAL A 81 5.48 -2.49 6.24
CA VAL A 81 6.00 -1.89 5.01
C VAL A 81 6.99 -0.78 5.32
N VAL A 82 7.90 -0.54 4.39
CA VAL A 82 8.82 0.59 4.40
C VAL A 82 8.54 1.46 3.18
N THR A 83 8.28 2.74 3.42
CA THR A 83 8.05 3.76 2.40
C THR A 83 9.24 4.69 2.25
N PHE A 84 9.50 5.18 1.04
CA PHE A 84 10.64 6.06 0.70
C PHE A 84 10.21 7.23 -0.16
#